data_AF-A0AAU3NHV5-F1
#
_entry.id   AF-A0AAU3NHV5-F1
#
_cell.length_a   1.000
_cell.length_b   1.000
_cell.length_c   1.000
_cell.angle_alpha   90.00
_cell.angle_beta   90.00
_cell.angle_gamma   90.00
#
_symmetry.space_group_name_H-M   'P 1'
#
loop_
_entity.id
_entity.type
_entity.pdbx_description
1 polymer ?
#
loop_
_entity_poly.entity_id
_entity_poly.type
_entity_poly.pdbx_seq_one_letter_code
_entity_poly.pdbx_strand_id
1 'polypeptide(L)'
;MSVSLILNDRAIPRSRVGELSDLPPAIAIVYPVDGGPWEVESVRTLGQRWLGLGRNRSCYAVDLSDHRRQAAVTKTPLTCSDGGHRFQATLDVGFRVHDPVRVVRGNVRDALGVVYGYLTDQIRLHASQFAITEAMPAQQRINGALAADIQLPEGITIYHCKVQMEPDAAAARYIQELEESRRRSKLGTYVHQAEVGKVMSEERIKDIEEEGRRRRQAQERDLLRGAPLDFENLIREHLVRHPGETAHALELLARVRETEAAQHEIRDQRHAEMVRYLIDQGVVREVDLPGLRQGVLGASAPGTGVAGVLERPDASRAPGAGGGAAPVAGNALTGGSGGPGGFGGPSGSAGLSGSGGPAPQDGGRVQWGGSGSGQTAATAPPAGLVPVYVVLDTSSAAAGCLTDLGNALRSLQTLLANSPDVAAAIRLSVITYADRADVVLSLTEVSWRTGVPGLSAAPGCRYRPVFQRLLDLVPLETERLKQQVPRVLRPVVFFLGVGQAEDDVEWPDTQAELMRHKYAPHIVACAIGDGRVRTAQRIASRPELAVVATESAALDQSAVQFSVLLQNTVLHLGRSALAGQMELRLDCPHGLRPVTAD
;
A
#
# COMPACT_ATOMS: atom_id res chain seq x y z
N MET A 1 11.82 29.74 42.76
CA MET A 1 11.54 29.44 44.17
C MET A 1 12.55 28.39 44.59
N SER A 2 13.31 28.63 45.65
CA SER A 2 14.23 27.64 46.24
C SER A 2 13.48 26.84 47.31
N VAL A 3 13.92 25.60 47.58
CA VAL A 3 13.41 24.82 48.72
C VAL A 3 14.58 24.53 49.63
N SER A 4 14.56 25.17 50.80
CA SER A 4 15.58 25.01 51.83
C SER A 4 15.34 23.75 52.65
N LEU A 5 16.25 22.78 52.56
CA LEU A 5 16.18 21.54 53.36
C LEU A 5 16.79 21.70 54.74
N ILE A 6 17.78 22.59 54.88
CA ILE A 6 18.38 22.94 56.17
C ILE A 6 17.63 24.16 56.70
N LEU A 7 16.91 23.98 57.80
CA LEU A 7 16.02 25.00 58.37
C LEU A 7 16.78 26.10 59.13
N ASN A 8 18.07 25.87 59.42
CA ASN A 8 18.92 26.79 60.15
C ASN A 8 20.22 27.12 59.39
N ASP A 9 20.52 28.41 59.21
CA ASP A 9 21.70 28.88 58.46
C ASP A 9 23.04 28.57 59.13
N ARG A 10 23.04 28.41 60.46
CA ARG A 10 24.19 28.10 61.31
C ARG A 10 23.80 27.08 62.35
N ALA A 11 24.77 26.29 62.82
CA ALA A 11 24.52 25.31 63.88
C ALA A 11 23.93 26.00 65.12
N ILE A 12 22.75 25.55 65.55
CA ILE A 12 22.04 26.11 66.72
C ILE A 12 22.08 25.10 67.87
N PRO A 13 22.05 25.55 69.13
CA PRO A 13 21.90 24.62 70.24
C PRO A 13 20.55 23.89 70.14
N ARG A 14 20.54 22.60 70.46
CA ARG A 14 19.35 21.72 70.44
C ARG A 14 18.11 22.31 71.13
N SER A 15 18.31 23.13 72.16
CA SER A 15 17.24 23.82 72.91
C SER A 15 16.47 24.85 72.09
N ARG A 16 17.08 25.46 71.07
CA ARG A 16 16.50 26.52 70.25
C ARG A 16 15.84 26.03 68.95
N VAL A 17 15.87 24.73 68.68
CA VAL A 17 15.23 24.15 67.47
C VAL A 17 13.72 24.42 67.44
N GLY A 18 13.08 24.62 68.60
CA GLY A 18 11.64 24.81 68.74
C GLY A 18 11.22 26.27 68.58
N GLU A 19 12.21 27.16 68.52
CA GLU A 19 12.05 28.59 68.23
C GLU A 19 12.10 28.86 66.72
N LEU A 20 12.39 27.84 65.90
CA LEU A 20 12.34 27.95 64.43
C LEU A 20 10.89 28.13 63.98
N SER A 21 10.65 29.14 63.14
CA SER A 21 9.37 29.37 62.48
C SER A 21 9.13 28.32 61.38
N ASP A 22 7.88 27.89 61.21
CA ASP A 22 7.44 26.94 60.16
C ASP A 22 8.15 25.57 60.17
N LEU A 23 8.09 24.90 61.32
CA LEU A 23 8.59 23.52 61.45
C LEU A 23 7.73 22.53 60.64
N PRO A 24 8.33 21.77 59.72
CA PRO A 24 7.61 20.79 58.91
C PRO A 24 7.18 19.55 59.71
N PRO A 25 6.26 18.73 59.17
CA PRO A 25 5.69 17.57 59.89
C PRO A 25 6.71 16.45 60.20
N ALA A 26 7.83 16.37 59.46
CA ALA A 26 8.90 15.41 59.70
C ALA A 26 10.26 16.12 59.69
N ILE A 27 11.00 16.02 60.79
CA ILE A 27 12.29 16.70 60.97
C ILE A 27 13.33 15.72 61.48
N ALA A 28 14.54 15.79 60.92
CA ALA A 28 15.74 15.18 61.48
C ALA A 28 16.62 16.25 62.13
N ILE A 29 17.14 15.94 63.31
CA ILE A 29 18.14 16.74 63.99
C ILE A 29 19.48 16.02 63.86
N VAL A 30 20.43 16.71 63.25
CA VAL A 30 21.76 16.17 62.92
C VAL A 30 22.81 16.84 63.78
N TYR A 31 23.60 16.06 64.51
CA TYR A 31 24.66 16.55 65.37
C TYR A 31 26.03 16.38 64.70
N PRO A 32 26.74 17.46 64.33
CA PRO A 32 28.15 17.39 63.98
C PRO A 32 28.97 16.98 65.21
N VAL A 33 29.67 15.84 65.12
CA VAL A 33 30.64 15.39 66.14
C VAL A 33 32.04 15.53 65.56
N ASP A 34 32.90 16.33 66.19
CA ASP A 34 34.28 16.51 65.74
C ASP A 34 35.04 15.18 65.81
N GLY A 35 35.37 14.62 64.64
CA GLY A 35 36.15 13.38 64.51
C GLY A 35 35.40 12.07 64.80
N GLY A 36 34.06 12.10 64.95
CA GLY A 36 33.23 10.91 65.23
C GLY A 36 32.11 10.67 64.20
N PRO A 37 31.35 9.55 64.32
CA PRO A 37 30.15 9.32 63.51
C PRO A 37 29.06 10.36 63.82
N TRP A 38 28.38 10.85 62.78
CA TRP A 38 27.28 11.80 62.93
C TRP A 38 26.09 11.11 63.59
N GLU A 39 25.48 11.77 64.58
CA GLU A 39 24.28 11.26 65.24
C GLU A 39 23.03 11.94 64.66
N VAL A 40 21.99 11.15 64.41
CA VAL A 40 20.71 11.61 63.85
C VAL A 40 19.58 11.28 64.81
N GLU A 41 18.80 12.29 65.17
CA GLU A 41 17.57 12.15 65.94
C GLU A 41 16.38 12.49 65.02
N SER A 42 15.59 11.49 64.64
CA SER A 42 14.36 11.71 63.86
C SER A 42 13.18 11.97 64.79
N VAL A 43 12.51 13.12 64.65
CA VAL A 43 11.37 13.49 65.49
C VAL A 43 10.13 13.63 64.61
N ARG A 44 9.03 12.96 64.98
CA ARG A 44 7.69 13.20 64.41
C ARG A 44 6.99 14.23 65.29
N THR A 45 6.55 15.35 64.72
CA THR A 45 6.06 16.51 65.48
C THR A 45 4.70 16.33 66.16
N LEU A 46 4.06 15.15 66.05
CA LEU A 46 2.82 14.83 66.76
C LEU A 46 3.09 14.03 68.04
N GLY A 47 3.16 14.74 69.16
CA GLY A 47 2.85 14.20 70.50
C GLY A 47 4.02 13.73 71.37
N GLN A 48 5.27 13.69 70.89
CA GLN A 48 6.40 13.35 71.75
C GLN A 48 6.98 14.58 72.45
N ARG A 49 6.77 14.60 73.77
CA ARG A 49 7.41 15.50 74.73
C ARG A 49 8.92 15.57 74.49
N TRP A 50 9.39 16.76 74.12
CA TRP A 50 10.77 17.21 74.04
C TRP A 50 11.51 17.12 75.40
N LEU A 51 11.77 15.90 75.89
CA LEU A 51 12.40 15.65 77.18
C LEU A 51 13.44 14.54 77.06
N GLY A 52 14.73 14.92 76.98
CA GLY A 52 15.81 13.99 77.30
C GLY A 52 17.23 14.33 76.78
N LEU A 53 18.08 14.83 77.69
CA LEU A 53 19.56 14.73 77.74
C LEU A 53 20.42 15.16 76.53
N GLY A 54 20.58 16.47 76.32
CA GLY A 54 21.62 16.99 75.41
C GLY A 54 21.67 18.53 75.33
N ARG A 55 21.66 19.21 76.48
CA ARG A 55 21.24 20.63 76.60
C ARG A 55 22.10 21.68 75.88
N ASN A 56 23.20 21.35 75.21
CA ASN A 56 24.03 22.37 74.55
C ASN A 56 24.82 21.90 73.31
N ARG A 57 24.40 20.80 72.67
CA ARG A 57 25.06 20.36 71.44
C ARG A 57 24.54 21.17 70.25
N SER A 58 25.47 21.70 69.47
CA SER A 58 25.17 22.37 68.20
C SER A 58 24.58 21.34 67.23
N CYS A 59 23.46 21.66 66.58
CA CYS A 59 22.77 20.78 65.65
C CYS A 59 22.24 21.52 64.42
N TYR A 60 21.92 20.76 63.39
CA TYR A 60 21.19 21.20 62.20
C TYR A 60 19.83 20.51 62.13
N ALA A 61 18.78 21.28 61.84
CA ALA A 61 17.44 20.76 61.60
C ALA A 61 17.21 20.60 60.10
N VAL A 62 16.85 19.40 59.68
CA VAL A 62 16.65 19.02 58.28
C VAL A 62 15.20 18.61 58.06
N ASP A 63 14.57 19.17 57.02
CA ASP A 63 13.24 18.78 56.60
C ASP A 63 13.27 17.40 55.92
N LEU A 64 12.46 16.46 56.42
CA LEU A 64 12.28 15.12 55.85
C LEU A 64 10.95 14.98 55.10
N SER A 65 10.17 16.05 54.98
CA SER A 65 8.84 16.01 54.38
C SER A 65 8.90 15.78 52.88
N ASP A 66 7.81 15.23 52.35
CA ASP A 66 7.64 15.06 50.91
C ASP A 66 7.37 16.41 50.26
N HIS A 67 8.21 16.80 49.30
CA HIS A 67 8.08 18.04 48.55
C HIS A 67 7.70 17.75 47.10
N ARG A 68 6.66 18.42 46.60
CA ARG A 68 6.27 18.37 45.17
C ARG A 68 6.31 19.77 44.54
N ARG A 69 6.93 19.90 43.37
CA ARG A 69 7.07 21.17 42.65
C ARG A 69 6.95 20.97 41.14
N GLN A 70 6.30 21.93 40.49
CA GLN A 70 6.18 21.98 39.04
C GLN A 70 7.04 23.12 38.50
N ALA A 71 7.79 22.88 37.43
CA ALA A 71 8.63 23.88 36.78
C ALA A 71 8.75 23.63 35.28
N ALA A 72 8.85 24.70 34.50
CA ALA A 72 9.19 24.64 33.08
C ALA A 72 10.71 24.74 32.88
N VAL A 73 11.27 23.86 32.05
CA VAL A 73 12.69 23.90 31.64
C VAL A 73 12.86 25.01 30.61
N THR A 74 13.23 26.20 31.08
CA THR A 74 13.43 27.37 30.22
C THR A 74 14.89 27.78 30.08
N LYS A 75 15.72 27.49 31.09
CA LYS A 75 17.12 27.97 31.14
C LYS A 75 18.09 27.13 30.33
N THR A 76 17.77 25.86 30.07
CA THR A 76 18.65 24.93 29.35
C THR A 76 17.92 24.44 28.10
N PRO A 77 18.41 24.74 26.88
CA PRO A 77 17.74 24.34 25.66
C PRO A 77 17.81 22.81 25.47
N LEU A 78 16.65 22.18 25.26
CA LEU A 78 16.53 20.76 24.94
C LEU A 78 16.57 20.59 23.42
N THR A 79 17.77 20.37 22.88
CA THR A 79 18.00 20.21 21.44
C THR A 79 17.53 18.84 20.95
N CYS A 80 16.77 18.81 19.86
CA CYS A 80 16.34 17.58 19.21
C CYS A 80 17.48 16.98 18.36
N SER A 81 17.28 15.75 17.87
CA SER A 81 18.25 15.07 17.00
C SER A 81 18.48 15.80 15.66
N ASP A 82 17.53 16.64 15.24
CA ASP A 82 17.59 17.42 14.00
C ASP A 82 18.47 18.68 14.08
N GLY A 83 18.99 19.02 15.27
CA GLY A 83 19.92 20.13 15.49
C GLY A 83 19.34 21.55 15.29
N GLY A 84 18.14 21.68 14.74
CA GLY A 84 17.50 22.96 14.39
C GLY A 84 16.36 23.38 15.32
N HIS A 85 15.69 22.41 15.95
CA HIS A 85 14.49 22.66 16.76
C HIS A 85 14.69 22.29 18.24
N ARG A 86 13.85 22.85 19.12
CA ARG A 86 13.94 22.62 20.55
C ARG A 86 12.61 22.11 21.11
N PHE A 87 12.70 21.26 22.12
CA PHE A 87 11.55 20.89 22.94
C PHE A 87 11.36 21.88 24.09
N GLN A 88 10.11 22.18 24.40
CA GLN A 88 9.72 22.77 25.68
C GLN A 88 9.29 21.64 26.61
N ALA A 89 9.86 21.60 27.81
CA ALA A 89 9.53 20.58 28.80
C ALA A 89 8.98 21.21 30.08
N THR A 90 7.90 20.64 30.60
CA THR A 90 7.36 20.95 31.93
C THR A 90 7.56 19.72 32.81
N LEU A 91 8.23 19.89 33.96
CA LEU A 91 8.40 18.83 34.94
C LEU A 91 7.46 19.03 36.13
N ASP A 92 6.94 17.91 36.62
CA ASP A 92 6.34 17.76 37.94
C ASP A 92 7.17 16.76 38.74
N VAL A 93 7.79 17.23 39.82
CA VAL A 93 8.80 16.49 40.57
C VAL A 93 8.41 16.40 42.04
N GLY A 94 8.45 15.18 42.58
CA GLY A 94 8.33 14.86 43.99
C GLY A 94 9.65 14.34 44.55
N PHE A 95 10.17 14.94 45.61
CA PHE A 95 11.40 14.53 46.27
C PHE A 95 11.30 14.63 47.80
N ARG A 96 12.13 13.85 48.49
CA ARG A 96 12.24 13.82 49.95
C ARG A 96 13.68 13.52 50.38
N VAL A 97 14.05 13.83 51.60
CA VAL A 97 15.38 13.52 52.13
C VAL A 97 15.38 12.10 52.71
N HIS A 98 16.31 11.25 52.26
CA HIS A 98 16.51 9.90 52.82
C HIS A 98 17.71 9.84 53.77
N ASP A 99 18.74 10.67 53.55
CA ASP A 99 19.93 10.74 54.39
C ASP A 99 20.21 12.20 54.79
N PRO A 100 19.74 12.64 55.98
CA PRO A 100 19.91 14.02 56.44
C PRO A 100 21.36 14.37 56.78
N VAL A 101 22.22 13.37 57.07
CA VAL A 101 23.64 13.62 57.36
C VAL A 101 24.35 14.10 56.10
N ARG A 102 24.06 13.48 54.96
CA ARG A 102 24.64 13.87 53.66
C ARG A 102 24.21 15.26 53.22
N VAL A 103 22.94 15.62 53.44
CA VAL A 103 22.41 16.96 53.14
C VAL A 103 23.17 18.03 53.93
N VAL A 104 23.42 17.82 55.22
CA VAL A 104 24.15 18.75 56.09
C VAL A 104 25.64 18.78 55.75
N ARG A 105 26.28 17.62 55.54
CA ARG A 105 27.70 17.52 55.17
C ARG A 105 27.99 18.16 53.81
N GLY A 106 27.08 18.02 52.86
CA GLY A 106 27.16 18.64 51.53
C GLY A 106 26.72 20.11 51.51
N ASN A 107 26.22 20.65 52.64
CA ASN A 107 25.66 22.00 52.74
C ASN A 107 24.62 22.28 51.62
N VAL A 108 23.74 21.32 51.38
CA VAL A 108 22.73 21.40 50.31
C VAL A 108 21.59 22.30 50.77
N ARG A 109 21.73 23.60 50.49
CA ARG A 109 20.76 24.63 50.90
C ARG A 109 19.57 24.74 49.96
N ASP A 110 19.73 24.46 48.66
CA ASP A 110 18.62 24.48 47.71
C ASP A 110 18.46 23.11 47.05
N ALA A 111 17.43 22.37 47.46
CA ALA A 111 17.14 21.05 46.90
C ALA A 111 16.80 21.10 45.42
N LEU A 112 16.09 22.16 45.00
CA LEU A 112 15.60 22.26 43.64
C LEU A 112 16.73 22.46 42.64
N GLY A 113 17.80 23.17 43.02
CA GLY A 113 18.99 23.30 42.19
C GLY A 113 19.64 21.95 41.88
N VAL A 114 19.79 21.09 42.89
CA VAL A 114 20.39 19.74 42.74
C VAL A 114 19.46 18.82 41.94
N VAL A 115 18.18 18.78 42.31
CA VAL A 115 17.19 17.91 41.67
C VAL A 115 16.94 18.30 40.21
N TYR A 116 16.75 19.58 39.90
CA TYR A 116 16.56 20.03 38.52
C TYR A 116 17.83 19.92 37.69
N GLY A 117 19.02 20.09 38.28
CA GLY A 117 20.29 19.85 37.59
C GLY A 117 20.36 18.41 37.08
N TYR A 118 20.19 17.44 37.98
CA TYR A 118 20.21 16.02 37.63
C TYR A 118 19.14 15.64 36.59
N LEU A 119 17.89 16.09 36.80
CA LEU A 119 16.80 15.77 35.88
C LEU A 119 17.00 16.41 34.50
N THR A 120 17.54 17.64 34.43
CA THR A 120 17.80 18.30 33.15
C THR A 120 18.85 17.54 32.33
N ASP A 121 19.91 17.05 32.98
CA ASP A 121 20.95 16.26 32.29
C ASP A 121 20.41 14.93 31.76
N GLN A 122 19.58 14.24 32.56
CA GLN A 122 18.92 13.00 32.12
C GLN A 122 17.93 13.23 30.98
N ILE A 123 17.11 14.29 31.06
CA ILE A 123 16.18 14.65 30.00
C ILE A 123 16.93 15.00 28.72
N ARG A 124 18.03 15.74 28.80
CA ARG A 124 18.84 16.12 27.63
C ARG A 124 19.43 14.90 26.92
N LEU A 125 19.94 13.92 27.68
CA LEU A 125 20.49 12.68 27.12
C LEU A 125 19.45 11.93 26.28
N HIS A 126 18.20 11.88 26.76
CA HIS A 126 17.12 11.18 26.07
C HIS A 126 16.47 12.01 24.98
N ALA A 127 16.25 13.31 25.19
CA ALA A 127 15.61 14.21 24.22
C ALA A 127 16.43 14.35 22.92
N SER A 128 17.76 14.26 23.00
CA SER A 128 18.65 14.30 21.83
C SER A 128 18.50 13.12 20.84
N GLN A 129 17.77 12.07 21.22
CA GLN A 129 17.60 10.86 20.41
C GLN A 129 16.36 10.90 19.52
N PHE A 130 15.47 11.86 19.75
CA PHE A 130 14.18 11.95 19.07
C PHE A 130 14.12 13.17 18.14
N ALA A 131 13.47 13.00 16.99
CA ALA A 131 13.19 14.10 16.09
C ALA A 131 12.05 14.97 16.64
N ILE A 132 11.94 16.22 16.17
CA ILE A 132 10.94 17.17 16.66
C ILE A 132 9.47 16.71 16.46
N THR A 133 9.22 15.87 15.46
CA THR A 133 7.91 15.25 15.19
C THR A 133 7.53 14.16 16.20
N GLU A 134 8.47 13.73 17.03
CA GLU A 134 8.35 12.57 17.92
C GLU A 134 8.28 12.97 19.41
N ALA A 135 7.63 14.10 19.70
CA ALA A 135 7.48 14.61 21.07
C ALA A 135 6.82 13.58 22.02
N MET A 136 5.81 12.85 21.55
CA MET A 136 5.07 11.86 22.36
C MET A 136 5.91 10.60 22.65
N PRO A 137 6.58 9.95 21.67
CA PRO A 137 7.56 8.91 21.95
C PRO A 137 8.68 9.34 22.90
N ALA A 138 9.21 10.57 22.73
CA ALA A 138 10.25 11.11 23.61
C ALA A 138 9.77 11.22 25.06
N GLN A 139 8.56 11.76 25.25
CA GLN A 139 7.91 11.85 26.56
C GLN A 139 7.75 10.48 27.22
N GLN A 140 7.26 9.48 26.49
CA GLN A 140 7.08 8.12 27.02
C GLN A 140 8.42 7.50 27.43
N ARG A 141 9.46 7.67 26.63
CA ARG A 141 10.80 7.13 26.90
C ARG A 141 11.44 7.75 28.14
N ILE A 142 11.30 9.06 28.31
CA ILE A 142 11.82 9.80 29.46
C ILE A 142 11.04 9.45 30.72
N ASN A 143 9.71 9.43 30.67
CA ASN A 143 8.88 9.04 31.80
C ASN A 143 9.10 7.58 32.21
N GLY A 144 9.38 6.68 31.26
CA GLY A 144 9.76 5.31 31.56
C GLY A 144 11.12 5.20 32.26
N ALA A 145 12.10 6.04 31.88
CA ALA A 145 13.42 6.07 32.52
C ALA A 145 13.37 6.65 33.94
N LEU A 146 12.48 7.63 34.17
CA LEU A 146 12.32 8.35 35.44
C LEU A 146 11.17 7.79 36.31
N ALA A 147 10.65 6.60 35.97
CA ALA A 147 9.54 5.97 36.68
C ALA A 147 9.95 5.36 38.02
N ALA A 148 11.22 4.96 38.17
CA ALA A 148 11.76 4.38 39.39
C ALA A 148 12.23 5.46 40.37
N ASP A 149 12.21 5.15 41.66
CA ASP A 149 12.79 6.02 42.70
C ASP A 149 14.29 6.22 42.45
N ILE A 150 14.72 7.48 42.36
CA ILE A 150 16.11 7.84 42.10
C ILE A 150 16.73 8.36 43.39
N GLN A 151 17.77 7.68 43.87
CA GLN A 151 18.56 8.13 45.01
C GLN A 151 19.74 8.96 44.54
N LEU A 152 19.77 10.22 44.94
CA LEU A 152 20.86 11.15 44.68
C LEU A 152 21.95 11.02 45.75
N PRO A 153 23.23 11.14 45.38
CA PRO A 153 24.35 11.00 46.31
C PRO A 153 24.33 12.04 47.44
N GLU A 154 23.65 13.17 47.24
CA GLU A 154 23.46 14.27 48.20
C GLU A 154 22.49 13.93 49.36
N GLY A 155 21.86 12.76 49.36
CA GLY A 155 20.93 12.32 50.41
C GLY A 155 19.46 12.60 50.11
N ILE A 156 19.12 12.89 48.85
CA ILE A 156 17.76 13.17 48.37
C ILE A 156 17.25 12.00 47.53
N THR A 157 15.99 11.62 47.71
CA THR A 157 15.30 10.65 46.85
C THR A 157 14.22 11.35 46.05
N ILE A 158 14.28 11.23 44.73
CA ILE A 158 13.20 11.60 43.83
C ILE A 158 12.27 10.40 43.71
N TYR A 159 11.07 10.51 44.26
CA TYR A 159 10.08 9.42 44.25
C TYR A 159 9.00 9.63 43.17
N HIS A 160 8.96 10.82 42.57
CA HIS A 160 8.02 11.11 41.50
C HIS A 160 8.65 12.05 40.48
N CYS A 161 8.60 11.69 39.20
CA CYS A 161 8.94 12.59 38.13
C CYS A 161 8.02 12.33 36.95
N LYS A 162 7.31 13.37 36.51
CA LYS A 162 6.58 13.37 35.24
C LYS A 162 7.05 14.54 34.41
N VAL A 163 7.44 14.23 33.17
CA VAL A 163 7.85 15.20 32.17
C VAL A 163 6.77 15.25 31.10
N GLN A 164 6.35 16.46 30.76
CA GLN A 164 5.54 16.75 29.58
C GLN A 164 6.41 17.45 28.55
N MET A 165 6.34 17.00 27.30
CA MET A 165 7.13 17.57 26.21
C MET A 165 6.22 18.12 25.11
N GLU A 166 6.49 19.35 24.70
CA GLU A 166 5.80 20.02 23.61
C GLU A 166 6.83 20.54 22.58
N PRO A 167 6.53 20.47 21.28
CA PRO A 167 7.34 21.13 20.25
C PRO A 167 7.33 22.65 20.47
N ASP A 168 8.45 23.32 20.18
CA ASP A 168 8.45 24.78 20.18
C ASP A 168 7.53 25.38 19.10
N ALA A 169 7.28 26.69 19.18
CA ALA A 169 6.36 27.36 18.24
C ALA A 169 6.83 27.33 16.78
N ALA A 170 8.13 27.23 16.51
CA ALA A 170 8.68 27.14 15.16
C ALA A 170 8.50 25.72 14.59
N ALA A 171 8.76 24.71 15.42
CA ALA A 171 8.53 23.31 15.16
C ALA A 171 7.05 22.99 14.91
N ALA A 172 6.14 23.55 15.72
CA ALA A 172 4.71 23.37 15.56
C ALA A 172 4.22 23.84 14.18
N ARG A 173 4.75 24.98 13.68
CA ARG A 173 4.45 25.48 12.33
C ARG A 173 5.00 24.57 11.24
N TYR A 174 6.24 24.13 11.37
CA TYR A 174 6.86 23.20 10.42
C TYR A 174 6.10 21.87 10.32
N ILE A 175 5.68 21.30 11.45
CA ILE A 175 4.88 20.08 11.50
C ILE A 175 3.52 20.29 10.82
N GLN A 176 2.88 21.44 11.07
CA GLN A 176 1.60 21.78 10.44
C GLN A 176 1.72 21.89 8.91
N GLU A 177 2.73 22.60 8.40
CA GLU A 177 2.97 22.74 6.96
C GLU A 177 3.26 21.39 6.27
N LEU A 178 4.02 20.51 6.94
CA LEU A 178 4.32 19.17 6.44
C LEU A 178 3.04 18.30 6.36
N GLU A 179 2.19 18.37 7.37
CA GLU A 179 0.91 17.66 7.37
C GLU A 179 -0.06 18.20 6.32
N GLU A 180 -0.17 19.52 6.17
CA GLU A 180 -1.01 20.15 5.16
C GLU A 180 -0.57 19.76 3.75
N SER A 181 0.74 19.72 3.48
CA SER A 181 1.30 19.25 2.22
C SER A 181 0.95 17.77 1.95
N ARG A 182 1.08 16.90 2.96
CA ARG A 182 0.68 15.48 2.85
C ARG A 182 -0.81 15.31 2.59
N ARG A 183 -1.66 16.07 3.29
CA ARG A 183 -3.12 16.05 3.09
C ARG A 183 -3.49 16.50 1.68
N ARG A 184 -2.85 17.58 1.19
CA ARG A 184 -3.05 18.10 -0.16
C ARG A 184 -2.61 17.10 -1.24
N SER A 185 -1.50 16.39 -1.04
CA SER A 185 -1.06 15.34 -1.98
C SER A 185 -2.06 14.18 -2.05
N LYS A 186 -2.60 13.74 -0.91
CA LYS A 186 -3.65 12.68 -0.88
C LYS A 186 -4.95 13.14 -1.54
N LEU A 187 -5.38 14.38 -1.28
CA LEU A 187 -6.55 14.95 -1.95
C LEU A 187 -6.33 15.02 -3.47
N GLY A 188 -5.14 15.41 -3.93
CA GLY A 188 -4.78 15.41 -5.34
C GLY A 188 -4.94 14.05 -6.02
N THR A 189 -4.56 12.96 -5.35
CA THR A 189 -4.73 11.60 -5.90
C THR A 189 -6.21 11.21 -6.04
N TYR A 190 -7.06 11.57 -5.07
CA TYR A 190 -8.50 11.29 -5.15
C TYR A 190 -9.20 12.14 -6.20
N VAL A 191 -8.81 13.42 -6.32
CA VAL A 191 -9.32 14.32 -7.37
C VAL A 191 -8.94 13.79 -8.75
N HIS A 192 -7.68 13.40 -8.95
CA HIS A 192 -7.22 12.83 -10.22
C HIS A 192 -7.96 11.54 -10.58
N GLN A 193 -8.18 10.62 -9.63
CA GLN A 193 -8.95 9.40 -9.86
C GLN A 193 -10.41 9.69 -10.25
N ALA A 194 -11.04 10.68 -9.61
CA ALA A 194 -12.39 11.09 -9.96
C ALA A 194 -12.46 11.71 -11.37
N GLU A 195 -11.46 12.52 -11.74
CA GLU A 195 -11.35 13.14 -13.07
C GLU A 195 -11.17 12.09 -14.17
N VAL A 196 -10.24 11.13 -13.97
CA VAL A 196 -10.03 10.00 -14.89
C VAL A 196 -11.31 9.16 -15.00
N GLY A 197 -11.98 8.87 -13.89
CA GLY A 197 -13.25 8.13 -13.90
C GLY A 197 -14.37 8.82 -14.67
N LYS A 198 -14.42 10.17 -14.60
CA LYS A 198 -15.38 10.98 -15.36
C LYS A 198 -15.09 10.91 -16.86
N VAL A 199 -13.83 11.11 -17.27
CA VAL A 199 -13.44 11.04 -18.69
C VAL A 199 -13.73 9.66 -19.29
N MET A 200 -13.39 8.59 -18.57
CA MET A 200 -13.67 7.21 -19.01
C MET A 200 -15.18 6.94 -19.15
N SER A 201 -15.98 7.51 -18.26
CA SER A 201 -17.44 7.37 -18.31
C SER A 201 -18.02 8.14 -19.50
N GLU A 202 -17.50 9.33 -19.82
CA GLU A 202 -17.89 10.12 -20.99
C GLU A 202 -17.53 9.41 -22.31
N GLU A 203 -16.34 8.83 -22.42
CA GLU A 203 -15.96 8.03 -23.59
C GLU A 203 -16.87 6.81 -23.76
N ARG A 204 -17.13 6.08 -22.67
CA ARG A 204 -18.00 4.90 -22.71
C ARG A 204 -19.44 5.22 -23.12
N ILE A 205 -19.97 6.37 -22.73
CA ILE A 205 -21.29 6.84 -23.16
C ILE A 205 -21.30 7.08 -24.68
N LYS A 206 -20.28 7.75 -25.23
CA LYS A 206 -20.17 7.99 -26.67
C LYS A 206 -20.11 6.70 -27.48
N ASP A 207 -19.34 5.72 -27.03
CA ASP A 207 -19.24 4.41 -27.68
C ASP A 207 -20.60 3.72 -27.77
N ILE A 208 -21.37 3.74 -26.68
CA ILE A 208 -22.72 3.14 -26.62
C ILE A 208 -23.68 3.86 -27.59
N GLU A 209 -23.62 5.19 -27.67
CA GLU A 209 -24.46 5.96 -28.59
C GLU A 209 -24.15 5.65 -30.06
N GLU A 210 -22.87 5.59 -30.41
CA GLU A 210 -22.43 5.26 -31.76
C GLU A 210 -22.80 3.83 -32.17
N GLU A 211 -22.64 2.87 -31.24
CA GLU A 211 -23.05 1.50 -31.47
C GLU A 211 -24.57 1.38 -31.65
N GLY A 212 -25.35 2.08 -30.84
CA GLY A 212 -26.81 2.16 -30.99
C GLY A 212 -27.24 2.79 -32.31
N ARG A 213 -26.48 3.76 -32.83
CA ARG A 213 -26.72 4.37 -34.16
C ARG A 213 -26.46 3.36 -35.28
N ARG A 214 -25.31 2.67 -35.24
CA ARG A 214 -24.95 1.65 -36.23
C ARG A 214 -25.96 0.50 -36.25
N ARG A 215 -26.41 0.05 -35.08
CA ARG A 215 -27.41 -1.01 -34.95
C ARG A 215 -28.75 -0.65 -35.61
N ARG A 216 -29.23 0.59 -35.38
CA ARG A 216 -30.45 1.09 -36.02
C ARG A 216 -30.33 1.17 -37.55
N GLN A 217 -29.21 1.70 -38.05
CA GLN A 217 -28.94 1.77 -39.49
C GLN A 217 -28.84 0.37 -40.13
N ALA A 218 -28.22 -0.60 -39.46
CA ALA A 218 -28.12 -1.96 -39.96
C ALA A 218 -29.50 -2.63 -40.04
N GLN A 219 -30.32 -2.46 -38.99
CA GLN A 219 -31.69 -3.00 -38.96
C GLN A 219 -32.55 -2.39 -40.07
N GLU A 220 -32.42 -1.08 -40.32
CA GLU A 220 -33.11 -0.40 -41.41
C GLU A 220 -32.68 -0.94 -42.78
N ARG A 221 -31.38 -1.16 -42.99
CA ARG A 221 -30.85 -1.74 -44.23
C ARG A 221 -31.31 -3.18 -44.46
N ASP A 222 -31.43 -3.97 -43.40
CA ASP A 222 -31.90 -5.35 -43.49
C ASP A 222 -33.40 -5.44 -43.79
N LEU A 223 -34.21 -4.52 -43.26
CA LEU A 223 -35.63 -4.40 -43.64
C LEU A 223 -35.80 -4.06 -45.13
N LEU A 224 -34.91 -3.24 -45.69
CA LEU A 224 -34.93 -2.86 -47.10
C LEU A 224 -34.43 -3.95 -48.06
N ARG A 225 -33.73 -4.99 -47.59
CA ARG A 225 -33.21 -6.09 -48.44
C ARG A 225 -34.26 -7.07 -48.94
N GLY A 226 -35.41 -7.17 -48.27
CA GLY A 226 -36.45 -8.17 -48.56
C GLY A 226 -37.73 -7.62 -49.18
N ALA A 227 -37.87 -6.30 -49.33
CA ALA A 227 -39.05 -5.70 -49.92
C ALA A 227 -38.94 -5.75 -51.46
N PRO A 228 -39.96 -6.22 -52.19
CA PRO A 228 -40.02 -5.99 -53.64
C PRO A 228 -40.01 -4.47 -53.85
N LEU A 229 -38.95 -3.97 -54.48
CA LEU A 229 -38.75 -2.55 -54.77
C LEU A 229 -39.77 -2.12 -55.84
N ASP A 230 -41.00 -1.91 -55.41
CA ASP A 230 -42.01 -1.23 -56.18
C ASP A 230 -41.73 0.28 -56.09
N PHE A 231 -41.40 0.89 -57.23
CA PHE A 231 -41.06 2.32 -57.31
C PHE A 231 -42.17 3.19 -56.71
N GLU A 232 -43.44 2.77 -56.81
CA GLU A 232 -44.57 3.49 -56.23
C GLU A 232 -44.58 3.46 -54.69
N ASN A 233 -44.12 2.36 -54.07
CA ASN A 233 -43.98 2.27 -52.61
C ASN A 233 -42.76 3.05 -52.09
N LEU A 234 -41.65 3.07 -52.83
CA LEU A 234 -40.45 3.83 -52.46
C LEU A 234 -40.73 5.34 -52.44
N ILE A 235 -41.50 5.82 -53.43
CA ILE A 235 -41.94 7.21 -53.52
C ILE A 235 -42.91 7.55 -52.36
N ARG A 236 -43.84 6.65 -52.01
CA ARG A 236 -44.72 6.83 -50.84
C ARG A 236 -43.95 6.89 -49.53
N GLU A 237 -42.96 6.02 -49.32
CA GLU A 237 -42.15 6.03 -48.10
C GLU A 237 -41.27 7.30 -48.00
N HIS A 238 -40.73 7.75 -49.14
CA HIS A 238 -39.96 8.99 -49.22
C HIS A 238 -40.82 10.23 -48.89
N LEU A 239 -42.06 10.28 -49.38
CA LEU A 239 -43.04 11.33 -49.09
C LEU A 239 -43.42 11.39 -47.60
N VAL A 240 -43.45 10.25 -46.90
CA VAL A 240 -43.74 10.19 -45.46
C VAL A 240 -42.56 10.71 -44.63
N ARG A 241 -41.33 10.41 -45.03
CA ARG A 241 -40.11 10.83 -44.32
C ARG A 241 -39.70 12.28 -44.59
N HIS A 242 -40.01 12.80 -45.78
CA HIS A 242 -39.62 14.13 -46.24
C HIS A 242 -40.82 14.91 -46.80
N PRO A 243 -41.74 15.39 -45.93
CA PRO A 243 -42.99 16.02 -46.37
C PRO A 243 -42.79 17.36 -47.12
N GLY A 244 -41.61 17.96 -47.03
CA GLY A 244 -41.25 19.21 -47.73
C GLY A 244 -40.86 19.05 -49.19
N GLU A 245 -40.57 17.82 -49.66
CA GLU A 245 -40.07 17.54 -51.02
C GLU A 245 -41.13 16.84 -51.90
N THR A 246 -42.40 17.15 -51.63
CA THR A 246 -43.57 16.52 -52.27
C THR A 246 -43.67 16.78 -53.77
N ALA A 247 -43.27 17.96 -54.24
CA ALA A 247 -43.36 18.34 -55.64
C ALA A 247 -42.48 17.46 -56.55
N HIS A 248 -41.22 17.21 -56.14
CA HIS A 248 -40.27 16.43 -56.93
C HIS A 248 -40.65 14.95 -56.99
N ALA A 249 -41.13 14.40 -55.87
CA ALA A 249 -41.59 13.02 -55.79
C ALA A 249 -42.85 12.76 -56.65
N LEU A 250 -43.79 13.71 -56.73
CA LEU A 250 -44.97 13.62 -57.60
C LEU A 250 -44.62 13.74 -59.09
N GLU A 251 -43.64 14.57 -59.44
CA GLU A 251 -43.14 14.72 -60.80
C GLU A 251 -42.48 13.43 -61.30
N LEU A 252 -41.66 12.78 -60.48
CA LEU A 252 -41.08 11.47 -60.79
C LEU A 252 -42.16 10.41 -61.02
N LEU A 253 -43.20 10.39 -60.19
CA LEU A 253 -44.31 9.44 -60.31
C LEU A 253 -45.09 9.63 -61.62
N ALA A 254 -45.35 10.89 -62.01
CA ALA A 254 -46.01 11.20 -63.27
C ALA A 254 -45.19 10.71 -64.48
N ARG A 255 -43.86 10.93 -64.44
CA ARG A 255 -42.93 10.50 -65.48
C ARG A 255 -42.93 8.97 -65.67
N VAL A 256 -42.95 8.21 -64.56
CA VAL A 256 -42.96 6.74 -64.61
C VAL A 256 -44.25 6.23 -65.26
N ARG A 257 -45.41 6.77 -64.87
CA ARG A 257 -46.69 6.38 -65.46
C ARG A 257 -46.79 6.68 -66.95
N GLU A 258 -46.25 7.82 -67.39
CA GLU A 258 -46.17 8.15 -68.83
C GLU A 258 -45.30 7.14 -69.60
N THR A 259 -44.16 6.73 -69.03
CA THR A 259 -43.28 5.74 -69.67
C THR A 259 -43.91 4.35 -69.73
N GLU A 260 -44.63 3.93 -68.69
CA GLU A 260 -45.35 2.65 -68.68
C GLU A 260 -46.47 2.64 -69.72
N ALA A 261 -47.26 3.72 -69.81
CA ALA A 261 -48.31 3.85 -70.80
C ALA A 261 -47.76 3.78 -72.24
N ALA A 262 -46.65 4.47 -72.51
CA ALA A 262 -45.99 4.43 -73.81
C ALA A 262 -45.47 3.02 -74.17
N GLN A 263 -44.92 2.29 -73.19
CA GLN A 263 -44.46 0.92 -73.41
C GLN A 263 -45.61 -0.05 -73.70
N HIS A 264 -46.74 0.12 -73.02
CA HIS A 264 -47.95 -0.66 -73.30
C HIS A 264 -48.44 -0.44 -74.73
N GLU A 265 -48.48 0.82 -75.19
CA GLU A 265 -48.93 1.15 -76.54
C GLU A 265 -47.99 0.60 -77.64
N ILE A 266 -46.67 0.65 -77.41
CA ILE A 266 -45.69 0.03 -78.32
C ILE A 266 -45.87 -1.49 -78.39
N ARG A 267 -46.16 -2.13 -77.25
CA ARG A 267 -46.37 -3.58 -77.18
C ARG A 267 -47.63 -3.99 -77.95
N ASP A 268 -48.71 -3.24 -77.78
CA ASP A 268 -49.97 -3.48 -78.48
C ASP A 268 -49.83 -3.26 -79.99
N GLN A 269 -49.07 -2.23 -80.41
CA GLN A 269 -48.73 -2.02 -81.82
C GLN A 269 -47.92 -3.18 -82.41
N ARG A 270 -46.87 -3.65 -81.72
CA ARG A 270 -46.09 -4.82 -82.16
C ARG A 270 -46.94 -6.10 -82.23
N HIS A 271 -47.86 -6.28 -81.28
CA HIS A 271 -48.80 -7.40 -81.30
C HIS A 271 -49.75 -7.31 -82.50
N ALA A 272 -50.28 -6.13 -82.81
CA ALA A 272 -51.11 -5.91 -83.98
C ALA A 272 -50.35 -6.15 -85.30
N GLU A 273 -49.10 -5.69 -85.39
CA GLU A 273 -48.21 -5.94 -86.53
C GLU A 273 -47.88 -7.42 -86.69
N MET A 274 -47.62 -8.12 -85.59
CA MET A 274 -47.37 -9.56 -85.58
C MET A 274 -48.60 -10.36 -86.04
N VAL A 275 -49.80 -9.98 -85.58
CA VAL A 275 -51.07 -10.57 -86.07
C VAL A 275 -51.27 -10.28 -87.55
N ARG A 276 -50.96 -9.06 -88.01
CA ARG A 276 -51.06 -8.68 -89.42
C ARG A 276 -50.09 -9.47 -90.31
N TYR A 277 -48.87 -9.70 -89.84
CA TYR A 277 -47.86 -10.52 -90.52
C TYR A 277 -48.28 -12.00 -90.64
N LEU A 278 -48.89 -12.57 -89.58
CA LEU A 278 -49.39 -13.95 -89.59
C LEU A 278 -50.56 -14.17 -90.57
N ILE A 279 -51.38 -13.15 -90.79
CA ILE A 279 -52.45 -13.16 -91.80
C ILE A 279 -51.84 -13.10 -93.21
N ASP A 280 -50.88 -12.21 -93.45
CA ASP A 280 -50.31 -11.94 -94.78
C ASP A 280 -49.44 -13.10 -95.32
N GLN A 281 -48.76 -13.83 -94.43
CA GLN A 281 -47.97 -15.03 -94.78
C GLN A 281 -48.84 -16.29 -94.95
N GLY A 282 -50.18 -16.18 -94.88
CA GLY A 282 -51.11 -17.28 -95.13
C GLY A 282 -51.14 -18.37 -94.06
N VAL A 283 -50.57 -18.13 -92.88
CA VAL A 283 -50.54 -19.06 -91.74
C VAL A 283 -51.87 -19.08 -90.98
N VAL A 284 -52.69 -18.02 -91.09
CA VAL A 284 -54.05 -17.95 -90.53
C VAL A 284 -55.06 -17.66 -91.64
N ARG A 285 -55.95 -18.61 -91.94
CA ARG A 285 -57.11 -18.41 -92.83
C ARG A 285 -58.35 -18.03 -92.00
N GLU A 286 -59.28 -17.25 -92.55
CA GLU A 286 -60.48 -16.71 -91.87
C GLU A 286 -61.40 -17.75 -91.16
N VAL A 287 -61.18 -19.05 -91.36
CA VAL A 287 -62.01 -20.13 -90.81
C VAL A 287 -61.48 -20.70 -89.47
N ASP A 288 -60.25 -20.39 -89.05
CA ASP A 288 -59.69 -20.89 -87.77
C ASP A 288 -59.90 -19.92 -86.58
N LEU A 289 -60.91 -19.05 -86.65
CA LEU A 289 -61.14 -17.97 -85.68
C LEU A 289 -62.40 -18.11 -84.80
N PRO A 290 -62.52 -19.11 -83.90
CA PRO A 290 -63.49 -19.01 -82.81
C PRO A 290 -62.93 -18.32 -81.54
N GLY A 291 -61.60 -18.15 -81.41
CA GLY A 291 -60.97 -17.65 -80.16
C GLY A 291 -60.41 -16.23 -80.20
N LEU A 292 -60.05 -15.69 -81.37
CA LEU A 292 -59.27 -14.46 -81.45
C LEU A 292 -60.12 -13.17 -81.47
N ARG A 293 -61.44 -13.26 -81.70
CA ARG A 293 -62.33 -12.08 -81.60
C ARG A 293 -62.61 -11.65 -80.17
N GLN A 294 -62.45 -12.53 -79.19
CA GLN A 294 -62.77 -12.22 -77.78
C GLN A 294 -61.60 -11.58 -77.02
N GLY A 295 -60.36 -11.77 -77.49
CA GLY A 295 -59.17 -11.11 -76.94
C GLY A 295 -58.85 -9.74 -77.55
N VAL A 296 -59.33 -9.46 -78.78
CA VAL A 296 -59.02 -8.21 -79.51
C VAL A 296 -60.17 -7.18 -79.43
N LEU A 297 -61.41 -7.60 -79.15
CA LEU A 297 -62.57 -6.68 -79.06
C LEU A 297 -63.36 -6.78 -77.74
N GLY A 298 -62.85 -7.51 -76.74
CA GLY A 298 -63.41 -7.51 -75.39
C GLY A 298 -62.86 -6.33 -74.58
N ALA A 299 -63.73 -5.65 -73.82
CA ALA A 299 -63.35 -4.54 -72.95
C ALA A 299 -62.15 -4.92 -72.07
N SER A 300 -61.02 -4.27 -72.34
CA SER A 300 -59.75 -4.53 -71.65
C SER A 300 -59.85 -4.03 -70.21
N ALA A 301 -60.05 -4.96 -69.26
CA ALA A 301 -59.64 -4.74 -67.88
C ALA A 301 -58.10 -4.90 -67.84
N PRO A 302 -57.36 -4.01 -67.15
CA PRO A 302 -55.90 -4.02 -67.21
C PRO A 302 -55.36 -5.25 -66.47
N GLY A 303 -54.51 -6.02 -67.15
CA GLY A 303 -53.68 -7.04 -66.53
C GLY A 303 -54.21 -8.46 -66.66
N THR A 304 -54.05 -9.07 -67.84
CA THR A 304 -53.71 -10.50 -68.01
C THR A 304 -53.47 -10.77 -69.49
N GLY A 305 -52.23 -10.61 -69.92
CA GLY A 305 -51.80 -10.98 -71.26
C GLY A 305 -51.88 -12.51 -71.45
N VAL A 306 -52.28 -12.92 -72.65
CA VAL A 306 -52.39 -14.30 -73.11
C VAL A 306 -50.98 -14.91 -73.19
N ALA A 307 -50.52 -15.51 -72.10
CA ALA A 307 -49.32 -16.34 -72.02
C ALA A 307 -49.73 -17.69 -71.42
N GLY A 308 -50.38 -18.52 -72.23
CA GLY A 308 -51.00 -19.75 -71.77
C GLY A 308 -51.01 -20.84 -72.83
N VAL A 309 -49.92 -21.04 -73.56
CA VAL A 309 -49.69 -22.27 -74.36
C VAL A 309 -48.18 -22.52 -74.42
N LEU A 310 -47.76 -23.63 -73.80
CA LEU A 310 -46.45 -24.34 -73.81
C LEU A 310 -45.63 -24.34 -72.50
N GLU A 311 -45.43 -25.57 -72.06
CA GLU A 311 -44.57 -26.14 -70.99
C GLU A 311 -45.07 -26.26 -69.55
N ARG A 312 -44.59 -27.33 -68.93
CA ARG A 312 -45.28 -28.34 -68.08
C ARG A 312 -44.42 -28.59 -66.80
N PRO A 313 -44.78 -29.56 -65.93
CA PRO A 313 -45.20 -29.38 -64.54
C PRO A 313 -44.10 -29.55 -63.46
N ASP A 314 -44.53 -29.39 -62.20
CA ASP A 314 -43.88 -29.71 -60.91
C ASP A 314 -43.06 -28.61 -60.21
N ALA A 315 -43.65 -28.02 -59.16
CA ALA A 315 -43.25 -28.30 -57.78
C ALA A 315 -44.11 -27.49 -56.78
N SER A 316 -44.92 -28.23 -56.02
CA SER A 316 -45.38 -27.96 -54.64
C SER A 316 -45.73 -26.52 -54.23
N ARG A 317 -47.03 -26.26 -54.10
CA ARG A 317 -47.54 -25.29 -53.12
C ARG A 317 -48.78 -25.83 -52.41
N ALA A 318 -48.68 -25.90 -51.08
CA ALA A 318 -49.79 -25.97 -50.13
C ALA A 318 -49.61 -24.81 -49.13
N PRO A 319 -50.62 -24.44 -48.33
CA PRO A 319 -51.36 -23.21 -48.55
C PRO A 319 -51.07 -22.15 -47.50
N GLY A 320 -51.41 -20.91 -47.84
CA GLY A 320 -51.62 -19.84 -46.86
C GLY A 320 -53.10 -19.63 -46.57
N ALA A 321 -53.33 -18.75 -45.59
CA ALA A 321 -54.60 -18.22 -45.08
C ALA A 321 -55.30 -19.11 -44.03
N GLY A 322 -55.76 -18.59 -42.90
CA GLY A 322 -55.85 -17.19 -42.47
C GLY A 322 -56.91 -17.05 -41.39
N GLY A 323 -57.03 -15.85 -40.85
CA GLY A 323 -58.12 -15.41 -39.97
C GLY A 323 -57.79 -15.59 -38.49
N GLY A 324 -57.73 -14.57 -37.64
CA GLY A 324 -58.47 -13.32 -37.70
C GLY A 324 -59.62 -13.36 -36.69
N ALA A 325 -59.50 -12.47 -35.70
CA ALA A 325 -60.53 -11.94 -34.80
C ALA A 325 -60.94 -12.73 -33.54
N ALA A 326 -60.92 -11.94 -32.45
CA ALA A 326 -61.51 -12.11 -31.11
C ALA A 326 -63.07 -12.23 -31.16
N PRO A 327 -63.87 -12.20 -30.06
CA PRO A 327 -63.53 -11.99 -28.65
C PRO A 327 -64.38 -12.79 -27.59
N VAL A 328 -64.08 -12.52 -26.31
CA VAL A 328 -65.00 -12.40 -25.13
C VAL A 328 -65.63 -13.64 -24.48
N ALA A 329 -65.06 -13.92 -23.29
CA ALA A 329 -65.64 -13.95 -21.93
C ALA A 329 -66.72 -14.97 -21.48
N GLY A 330 -66.56 -15.35 -20.20
CA GLY A 330 -67.54 -16.06 -19.38
C GLY A 330 -66.88 -17.11 -18.49
N ASN A 331 -66.00 -16.74 -17.55
CA ASN A 331 -66.33 -16.45 -16.15
C ASN A 331 -66.44 -17.70 -15.26
N ALA A 332 -65.58 -17.80 -14.24
CA ALA A 332 -65.93 -18.08 -12.84
C ALA A 332 -64.64 -18.47 -12.04
N LEU A 333 -64.15 -17.57 -11.17
CA LEU A 333 -64.31 -17.58 -9.70
C LEU A 333 -63.32 -18.57 -9.04
N THR A 334 -62.51 -18.28 -8.01
CA THR A 334 -62.44 -17.27 -6.92
C THR A 334 -61.10 -17.55 -6.22
N GLY A 335 -60.22 -16.59 -5.88
CA GLY A 335 -60.32 -15.57 -4.81
C GLY A 335 -59.25 -15.88 -3.75
N GLY A 336 -58.15 -15.12 -3.62
CA GLY A 336 -57.99 -13.98 -2.67
C GLY A 336 -57.49 -14.49 -1.30
N SER A 337 -56.56 -13.92 -0.54
CA SER A 337 -55.91 -12.59 -0.50
C SER A 337 -54.98 -12.53 0.73
N GLY A 338 -53.94 -11.67 0.73
CA GLY A 338 -53.44 -10.97 1.94
C GLY A 338 -51.98 -11.23 2.37
N GLY A 339 -51.11 -10.20 2.25
CA GLY A 339 -49.82 -10.09 2.97
C GLY A 339 -49.98 -9.43 4.35
N PRO A 340 -49.02 -8.66 4.91
CA PRO A 340 -47.55 -8.62 4.73
C PRO A 340 -46.73 -8.67 6.05
N GLY A 341 -45.42 -8.91 5.97
CA GLY A 341 -44.37 -8.37 6.87
C GLY A 341 -44.15 -8.97 8.28
N GLY A 342 -42.86 -9.14 8.65
CA GLY A 342 -42.38 -8.93 10.03
C GLY A 342 -41.67 -10.10 10.75
N PHE A 343 -40.34 -9.94 10.89
CA PHE A 343 -39.44 -10.32 12.00
C PHE A 343 -39.50 -11.71 12.68
N GLY A 344 -38.30 -12.30 12.84
CA GLY A 344 -37.94 -13.14 14.00
C GLY A 344 -37.23 -14.45 13.67
N GLY A 345 -35.95 -14.60 14.08
CA GLY A 345 -35.43 -15.93 14.47
C GLY A 345 -35.91 -16.28 15.90
N PRO A 346 -35.36 -17.30 16.59
CA PRO A 346 -34.42 -18.36 16.20
C PRO A 346 -34.88 -19.78 16.65
N SER A 347 -33.97 -20.75 16.54
CA SER A 347 -33.91 -22.02 17.31
C SER A 347 -34.74 -23.23 16.85
N GLY A 348 -34.08 -24.39 16.80
CA GLY A 348 -34.72 -25.69 16.62
C GLY A 348 -33.73 -26.83 16.34
N SER A 349 -33.21 -27.42 17.41
CA SER A 349 -32.33 -28.59 17.48
C SER A 349 -33.00 -29.92 17.10
N ALA A 350 -32.26 -30.80 16.41
CA ALA A 350 -32.19 -32.27 16.57
C ALA A 350 -31.16 -32.76 15.51
N GLY A 351 -30.05 -33.44 15.80
CA GLY A 351 -29.83 -34.50 16.78
C GLY A 351 -30.04 -35.85 16.08
N LEU A 352 -28.94 -36.54 15.70
CA LEU A 352 -28.77 -38.00 15.75
C LEU A 352 -27.36 -38.43 15.24
N SER A 353 -26.56 -38.82 16.22
CA SER A 353 -25.53 -39.86 16.33
C SER A 353 -25.00 -40.64 15.12
N GLY A 354 -23.67 -40.79 15.10
CA GLY A 354 -22.93 -41.86 14.41
C GLY A 354 -21.46 -41.89 14.86
N SER A 355 -21.09 -42.94 15.59
CA SER A 355 -19.87 -43.17 16.37
C SER A 355 -18.63 -43.63 15.58
N GLY A 356 -17.43 -43.29 16.07
CA GLY A 356 -16.20 -44.07 15.81
C GLY A 356 -14.88 -43.33 16.10
N GLY A 357 -14.30 -43.49 17.30
CA GLY A 357 -12.90 -43.13 17.61
C GLY A 357 -11.92 -44.28 17.31
N PRO A 358 -10.59 -44.03 17.39
CA PRO A 358 -9.93 -44.17 18.70
C PRO A 358 -8.85 -43.12 19.07
N ALA A 359 -8.82 -42.84 20.38
CA ALA A 359 -7.78 -42.45 21.36
C ALA A 359 -6.50 -41.61 21.01
N PRO A 360 -6.12 -40.64 21.89
CA PRO A 360 -4.83 -39.93 21.91
C PRO A 360 -3.85 -40.48 22.97
N GLN A 361 -2.54 -40.23 22.80
CA GLN A 361 -1.48 -40.51 23.78
C GLN A 361 -0.92 -39.23 24.44
N ASP A 362 -0.83 -39.32 25.76
CA ASP A 362 0.05 -38.67 26.74
C ASP A 362 0.34 -37.16 26.71
N GLY A 363 -0.35 -36.45 27.61
CA GLY A 363 0.03 -35.14 28.11
C GLY A 363 1.00 -35.25 29.30
N GLY A 364 2.26 -34.87 29.06
CA GLY A 364 3.27 -34.64 30.08
C GLY A 364 3.02 -33.34 30.86
N ARG A 365 2.97 -33.50 32.18
CA ARG A 365 2.72 -32.54 33.27
C ARG A 365 3.66 -31.32 33.26
N VAL A 366 3.09 -30.11 33.19
CA VAL A 366 3.82 -28.84 33.38
C VAL A 366 4.12 -28.63 34.87
N GLN A 367 5.40 -28.60 35.22
CA GLN A 367 5.89 -28.30 36.57
C GLN A 367 6.36 -26.85 36.63
N TRP A 368 5.67 -26.03 37.42
CA TRP A 368 6.08 -24.66 37.74
C TRP A 368 7.09 -24.67 38.89
N GLY A 369 8.24 -24.06 38.68
CA GLY A 369 9.18 -23.74 39.75
C GLY A 369 10.52 -23.21 39.24
N GLY A 370 10.90 -22.00 39.70
CA GLY A 370 12.30 -21.57 39.70
C GLY A 370 12.54 -20.15 39.23
N SER A 371 12.37 -19.19 40.13
CA SER A 371 12.88 -17.83 40.01
C SER A 371 14.40 -17.86 39.77
N GLY A 372 14.82 -17.51 38.56
CA GLY A 372 16.20 -17.22 38.20
C GLY A 372 16.25 -15.85 37.53
N SER A 373 17.04 -14.95 38.11
CA SER A 373 17.39 -13.62 37.61
C SER A 373 17.42 -13.54 36.08
N GLY A 374 16.57 -12.70 35.50
CA GLY A 374 16.60 -12.33 34.09
C GLY A 374 17.87 -11.55 33.76
N GLN A 375 18.98 -12.26 33.61
CA GLN A 375 20.03 -11.83 32.72
C GLN A 375 19.47 -11.93 31.31
N THR A 376 19.33 -10.79 30.63
CA THR A 376 19.22 -10.76 29.18
C THR A 376 20.41 -11.54 28.62
N ALA A 377 20.16 -12.75 28.14
CA ALA A 377 21.15 -13.53 27.42
C ALA A 377 21.63 -12.65 26.26
N ALA A 378 22.86 -12.14 26.37
CA ALA A 378 23.52 -11.48 25.25
C ALA A 378 23.58 -12.51 24.12
N THR A 379 22.86 -12.24 23.03
CA THR A 379 22.90 -13.05 21.82
C THR A 379 24.37 -13.26 21.45
N ALA A 380 24.81 -14.52 21.40
CA ALA A 380 26.17 -14.84 21.00
C ALA A 380 26.46 -14.23 19.62
N PRO A 381 27.64 -13.65 19.38
CA PRO A 381 27.96 -13.04 18.09
C PRO A 381 27.83 -14.10 16.98
N PRO A 382 27.29 -13.73 15.81
CA PRO A 382 27.05 -14.68 14.73
C PRO A 382 28.37 -15.30 14.26
N ALA A 383 28.37 -16.60 13.98
CA ALA A 383 29.57 -17.33 13.53
C ALA A 383 30.06 -16.88 12.13
N GLY A 384 29.20 -16.21 11.36
CA GLY A 384 29.53 -15.54 10.11
C GLY A 384 28.59 -14.38 9.84
N LEU A 385 29.10 -13.35 9.16
CA LEU A 385 28.33 -12.18 8.75
C LEU A 385 28.26 -12.10 7.22
N VAL A 386 27.07 -11.86 6.68
CA VAL A 386 26.84 -11.75 5.23
C VAL A 386 26.49 -10.32 4.83
N PRO A 387 27.28 -9.68 3.95
CA PRO A 387 26.89 -8.45 3.27
C PRO A 387 25.83 -8.74 2.21
N VAL A 388 24.68 -8.07 2.29
CA VAL A 388 23.56 -8.22 1.35
C VAL A 388 23.24 -6.86 0.73
N TYR A 389 23.23 -6.80 -0.59
CA TYR A 389 22.87 -5.61 -1.37
C TYR A 389 21.58 -5.89 -2.14
N VAL A 390 20.58 -5.02 -2.00
CA VAL A 390 19.34 -5.07 -2.78
C VAL A 390 19.38 -3.91 -3.76
N VAL A 391 19.51 -4.24 -5.04
CA VAL A 391 19.53 -3.30 -6.15
C VAL A 391 18.14 -3.25 -6.77
N LEU A 392 17.49 -2.09 -6.71
CA LEU A 392 16.13 -1.88 -7.18
C LEU A 392 16.09 -0.94 -8.38
N ASP A 393 15.39 -1.38 -9.42
CA ASP A 393 15.05 -0.56 -10.56
C ASP A 393 14.03 0.52 -10.16
N THR A 394 14.39 1.78 -10.40
CA THR A 394 13.52 2.95 -10.22
C THR A 394 13.31 3.71 -11.53
N SER A 395 13.58 3.08 -12.67
CA SER A 395 13.31 3.65 -14.00
C SER A 395 11.81 3.87 -14.23
N SER A 396 11.47 4.59 -15.30
CA SER A 396 10.09 4.79 -15.74
C SER A 396 9.34 3.46 -15.97
N ALA A 397 10.03 2.39 -16.36
CA ALA A 397 9.43 1.06 -16.53
C ALA A 397 8.99 0.43 -15.19
N ALA A 398 9.67 0.76 -14.09
CA ALA A 398 9.33 0.27 -12.75
C ALA A 398 8.22 1.08 -12.08
N ALA A 399 7.80 2.22 -12.64
CA ALA A 399 6.84 3.15 -12.01
C ALA A 399 5.55 2.46 -11.55
N GLY A 400 5.06 1.47 -12.31
CA GLY A 400 3.85 0.71 -12.00
C GLY A 400 3.95 -0.22 -10.77
N CYS A 401 5.17 -0.57 -10.32
CA CYS A 401 5.39 -1.50 -9.19
C CYS A 401 6.23 -0.92 -8.05
N LEU A 402 6.60 0.38 -8.09
CA LEU A 402 7.41 1.03 -7.05
C LEU A 402 6.78 0.96 -5.66
N THR A 403 5.46 1.09 -5.58
CA THR A 403 4.72 0.98 -4.30
C THR A 403 4.92 -0.41 -3.69
N ASP A 404 4.82 -1.47 -4.50
CA ASP A 404 5.00 -2.85 -4.07
C ASP A 404 6.44 -3.15 -3.69
N LEU A 405 7.42 -2.57 -4.39
CA LEU A 405 8.83 -2.65 -4.00
C LEU A 405 9.12 -1.91 -2.69
N GLY A 406 8.49 -0.75 -2.46
CA GLY A 406 8.58 -0.04 -1.19
C GLY A 406 7.96 -0.86 -0.04
N ASN A 407 6.84 -1.55 -0.31
CA ASN A 407 6.24 -2.49 0.63
C ASN A 407 7.14 -3.71 0.86
N ALA A 408 7.83 -4.21 -0.16
CA ALA A 408 8.77 -5.31 -0.05
C ALA A 408 9.93 -4.99 0.90
N LEU A 409 10.51 -3.79 0.80
CA LEU A 409 11.55 -3.34 1.72
C LEU A 409 11.03 -3.22 3.16
N ARG A 410 9.79 -2.75 3.34
CA ARG A 410 9.14 -2.67 4.66
C ARG A 410 8.89 -4.05 5.26
N SER A 411 8.43 -5.00 4.46
CA SER A 411 8.24 -6.39 4.88
C SER A 411 9.57 -7.04 5.27
N LEU A 412 10.63 -6.84 4.47
CA LEU A 412 11.97 -7.34 4.80
C LEU A 412 12.52 -6.72 6.10
N GLN A 413 12.34 -5.41 6.30
CA GLN A 413 12.74 -4.74 7.54
C GLN A 413 11.96 -5.29 8.75
N THR A 414 10.66 -5.46 8.62
CA THR A 414 9.81 -6.05 9.67
C THR A 414 10.24 -7.48 9.99
N LEU A 415 10.55 -8.28 8.97
CA LEU A 415 11.00 -9.65 9.09
C LEU A 415 12.33 -9.77 9.86
N LEU A 416 13.31 -8.95 9.49
CA LEU A 416 14.62 -8.91 10.16
C LEU A 416 14.51 -8.32 11.57
N ALA A 417 13.72 -7.27 11.77
CA ALA A 417 13.52 -6.65 13.08
C ALA A 417 12.81 -7.59 14.08
N ASN A 418 11.97 -8.52 13.58
CA ASN A 418 11.37 -9.58 14.37
C ASN A 418 12.29 -10.79 14.60
N SER A 419 13.42 -10.87 13.90
CA SER A 419 14.36 -11.99 13.96
C SER A 419 15.77 -11.48 14.31
N PRO A 420 16.01 -11.00 15.55
CA PRO A 420 17.25 -10.30 15.93
C PRO A 420 18.51 -11.13 15.70
N ASP A 421 18.46 -12.45 15.91
CA ASP A 421 19.60 -13.34 15.68
C ASP A 421 20.00 -13.35 14.18
N VAL A 422 19.01 -13.39 13.29
CA VAL A 422 19.22 -13.33 11.83
C VAL A 422 19.70 -11.94 11.42
N ALA A 423 19.13 -10.88 11.99
CA ALA A 423 19.55 -9.50 11.73
C ALA A 423 21.00 -9.26 12.13
N ALA A 424 21.46 -9.83 13.26
CA ALA A 424 22.85 -9.72 13.70
C ALA A 424 23.83 -10.33 12.68
N ALA A 425 23.44 -11.41 11.99
CA ALA A 425 24.25 -12.11 10.99
C ALA A 425 24.26 -11.44 9.60
N ILE A 426 23.44 -10.41 9.37
CA ILE A 426 23.28 -9.78 8.06
C ILE A 426 23.61 -8.29 8.14
N ARG A 427 24.24 -7.75 7.08
CA ARG A 427 24.29 -6.31 6.85
C ARG A 427 23.60 -6.02 5.53
N LEU A 428 22.55 -5.20 5.56
CA LEU A 428 21.72 -4.90 4.40
C LEU A 428 22.06 -3.52 3.86
N SER A 429 22.24 -3.42 2.55
CA SER A 429 22.30 -2.16 1.80
C SER A 429 21.23 -2.17 0.72
N VAL A 430 20.65 -1.01 0.43
CA VAL A 430 19.70 -0.82 -0.67
C VAL A 430 20.27 0.22 -1.63
N ILE A 431 20.32 -0.14 -2.91
CA ILE A 431 20.78 0.69 -4.01
C ILE A 431 19.62 0.83 -4.98
N THR A 432 19.28 2.05 -5.36
CA THR A 432 18.29 2.32 -6.41
C THR A 432 19.01 2.76 -7.67
N TYR A 433 18.44 2.47 -8.84
CA TYR A 433 19.00 2.95 -10.10
C TYR A 433 17.96 3.35 -11.14
N ALA A 434 18.33 4.32 -11.96
CA ALA A 434 17.69 4.66 -13.22
C ALA A 434 18.81 5.11 -14.18
N ASP A 435 19.03 6.40 -14.39
CA ASP A 435 20.23 6.93 -15.07
C ASP A 435 21.55 6.70 -14.29
N ARG A 436 21.47 6.64 -12.96
CA ARG A 436 22.60 6.55 -12.03
C ARG A 436 22.23 5.64 -10.86
N ALA A 437 23.24 5.11 -10.16
CA ALA A 437 23.05 4.23 -9.02
C ALA A 437 23.33 4.97 -7.71
N ASP A 438 22.32 5.03 -6.83
CA ASP A 438 22.36 5.76 -5.57
C ASP A 438 22.11 4.82 -4.38
N VAL A 439 22.93 4.95 -3.35
CA VAL A 439 22.82 4.15 -2.12
C VAL A 439 21.80 4.82 -1.21
N VAL A 440 20.60 4.25 -1.11
CA VAL A 440 19.51 4.78 -0.28
C VAL A 440 19.49 4.20 1.12
N LEU A 441 20.12 3.04 1.31
CA LEU A 441 20.45 2.48 2.62
C LEU A 441 21.90 1.99 2.59
N SER A 442 22.75 2.61 3.40
CA SER A 442 24.14 2.16 3.61
C SER A 442 24.16 0.78 4.27
N LEU A 443 25.24 0.03 4.11
CA LEU A 443 25.37 -1.33 4.64
C LEU A 443 25.24 -1.35 6.17
N THR A 444 24.06 -1.73 6.67
CA THR A 444 23.64 -1.52 8.08
C THR A 444 22.98 -2.78 8.65
N GLU A 445 23.11 -2.97 9.96
CA GLU A 445 22.31 -3.96 10.69
C GLU A 445 20.85 -3.49 10.79
N VAL A 446 19.91 -4.33 10.36
CA VAL A 446 18.49 -3.93 10.28
C VAL A 446 17.80 -4.11 11.62
N SER A 447 17.14 -3.06 12.10
CA SER A 447 16.32 -3.09 13.31
C SER A 447 15.05 -2.24 13.14
N TRP A 448 14.20 -2.19 14.16
CA TRP A 448 13.05 -1.27 14.20
C TRP A 448 13.42 0.21 14.07
N ARG A 449 14.69 0.58 14.33
CA ARG A 449 15.22 1.94 14.15
C ARG A 449 15.68 2.23 12.72
N THR A 450 15.87 1.19 11.90
CA THR A 450 16.31 1.34 10.51
C THR A 450 15.15 1.84 9.67
N GLY A 451 15.27 3.08 9.16
CA GLY A 451 14.27 3.67 8.28
C GLY A 451 14.17 2.90 6.96
N VAL A 452 12.94 2.71 6.46
CA VAL A 452 12.69 2.14 5.14
C VAL A 452 12.86 3.24 4.10
N PRO A 453 13.76 3.09 3.11
CA PRO A 453 14.00 4.13 2.11
C PRO A 453 12.76 4.30 1.22
N GLY A 454 12.46 5.55 0.87
CA GLY A 454 11.42 5.87 -0.10
C GLY A 454 11.92 5.58 -1.53
N LEU A 455 11.01 5.11 -2.39
CA LEU A 455 11.29 4.87 -3.80
C LEU A 455 10.50 5.87 -4.66
N SER A 456 11.16 6.44 -5.66
CA SER A 456 10.56 7.38 -6.62
C SER A 456 11.05 7.08 -8.02
N ALA A 457 10.16 7.19 -9.01
CA ALA A 457 10.53 6.97 -10.40
C ALA A 457 11.50 8.06 -10.89
N ALA A 458 12.49 7.65 -11.66
CA ALA A 458 13.46 8.51 -12.30
C ALA A 458 13.60 8.13 -13.79
N PRO A 459 14.00 9.07 -14.66
CA PRO A 459 14.24 8.76 -16.06
C PRO A 459 15.49 7.89 -16.24
N GLY A 460 15.52 7.20 -17.39
CA GLY A 460 16.62 6.36 -17.82
C GLY A 460 16.64 4.96 -17.22
N CYS A 461 17.42 4.07 -17.82
CA CYS A 461 17.69 2.74 -17.31
C CYS A 461 19.11 2.31 -17.70
N ARG A 462 20.08 2.50 -16.79
CA ARG A 462 21.50 2.20 -17.03
C ARG A 462 22.04 1.24 -15.98
N TYR A 463 22.61 0.13 -16.42
CA TYR A 463 23.12 -0.92 -15.53
C TYR A 463 24.60 -0.72 -15.18
N ARG A 464 25.39 -0.10 -16.07
CA ARG A 464 26.81 0.18 -15.84
C ARG A 464 27.05 0.96 -14.54
N PRO A 465 26.30 2.04 -14.21
CA PRO A 465 26.47 2.75 -12.95
C PRO A 465 26.26 1.88 -11.71
N VAL A 466 25.39 0.86 -11.80
CA VAL A 466 25.16 -0.09 -10.72
C VAL A 466 26.39 -0.96 -10.50
N PHE A 467 26.92 -1.57 -11.55
CA PHE A 467 28.11 -2.42 -11.43
C PHE A 467 29.35 -1.63 -11.01
N GLN A 468 29.50 -0.39 -11.49
CA GLN A 468 30.53 0.52 -11.01
C GLN A 468 30.39 0.80 -9.50
N ARG A 469 29.16 1.09 -9.05
CA ARG A 469 28.90 1.31 -7.63
C ARG A 469 29.21 0.08 -6.79
N LEU A 470 28.87 -1.11 -7.27
CA LEU A 470 29.18 -2.37 -6.59
C LEU A 470 30.69 -2.64 -6.56
N LEU A 471 31.42 -2.32 -7.64
CA LEU A 471 32.89 -2.38 -7.69
C LEU A 471 33.54 -1.49 -6.63
N ASP A 472 32.98 -0.30 -6.39
CA ASP A 472 33.51 0.61 -5.38
C ASP A 472 33.16 0.16 -3.95
N LEU A 473 31.91 -0.27 -3.72
CA LEU A 473 31.39 -0.56 -2.38
C LEU A 473 31.78 -1.93 -1.85
N VAL A 474 31.65 -2.98 -2.67
CA VAL A 474 31.78 -4.37 -2.20
C VAL A 474 33.17 -4.62 -1.60
N PRO A 475 34.28 -4.20 -2.23
CA PRO A 475 35.61 -4.40 -1.65
C PRO A 475 35.82 -3.60 -0.36
N LEU A 476 35.46 -2.31 -0.37
CA LEU A 476 35.64 -1.40 0.74
C LEU A 476 34.89 -1.89 1.99
N GLU A 477 33.60 -2.20 1.83
CA GLU A 477 32.75 -2.63 2.94
C GLU A 477 33.09 -4.04 3.43
N THR A 478 33.50 -4.95 2.54
CA THR A 478 33.93 -6.29 2.96
C THR A 478 35.19 -6.22 3.81
N GLU A 479 36.17 -5.38 3.45
CA GLU A 479 37.37 -5.18 4.28
C GLU A 479 37.04 -4.51 5.61
N ARG A 480 36.15 -3.50 5.60
CA ARG A 480 35.67 -2.85 6.82
C ARG A 480 35.01 -3.86 7.77
N LEU A 481 34.17 -4.76 7.26
CA LEU A 481 33.49 -5.77 8.06
C LEU A 481 34.47 -6.80 8.64
N LYS A 482 35.51 -7.19 7.89
CA LYS A 482 36.53 -8.12 8.40
C LYS A 482 37.33 -7.56 9.58
N GLN A 483 37.39 -6.24 9.73
CA GLN A 483 38.00 -5.60 10.89
C GLN A 483 37.10 -5.66 12.13
N GLN A 484 35.79 -5.85 11.94
CA GLN A 484 34.78 -5.83 13.01
C GLN A 484 34.38 -7.22 13.48
N VAL A 485 34.35 -8.20 12.56
CA VAL A 485 33.91 -9.56 12.84
C VAL A 485 34.90 -10.59 12.33
N PRO A 486 35.05 -11.73 13.04
CA PRO A 486 36.06 -12.74 12.72
C PRO A 486 35.85 -13.42 11.37
N ARG A 487 34.61 -13.48 10.88
CA ARG A 487 34.28 -14.15 9.63
C ARG A 487 33.22 -13.40 8.83
N VAL A 488 33.64 -12.88 7.68
CA VAL A 488 32.76 -12.29 6.67
C VAL A 488 32.60 -13.27 5.52
N LEU A 489 31.35 -13.64 5.26
CA LEU A 489 30.96 -14.53 4.17
C LEU A 489 30.86 -13.73 2.86
N ARG A 490 30.85 -14.43 1.72
CA ARG A 490 30.81 -13.80 0.39
C ARG A 490 29.58 -12.87 0.23
N PRO A 491 29.74 -11.64 -0.29
CA PRO A 491 28.61 -10.74 -0.50
C PRO A 491 27.54 -11.32 -1.42
N VAL A 492 26.27 -11.00 -1.17
CA VAL A 492 25.13 -11.38 -2.01
C VAL A 492 24.44 -10.13 -2.54
N VAL A 493 24.14 -10.11 -3.83
CA VAL A 493 23.46 -9.00 -4.50
C VAL A 493 22.14 -9.53 -5.08
N PHE A 494 21.02 -8.97 -4.66
CA PHE A 494 19.73 -9.15 -5.32
C PHE A 494 19.54 -8.03 -6.32
N PHE A 495 19.62 -8.34 -7.61
CA PHE A 495 19.45 -7.38 -8.69
C PHE A 495 18.05 -7.51 -9.28
N LEU A 496 17.21 -6.50 -9.10
CA LEU A 496 15.92 -6.41 -9.75
C LEU A 496 16.02 -5.56 -11.03
N GLY A 497 15.69 -6.13 -12.18
CA GLY A 497 15.58 -5.44 -13.46
C GLY A 497 14.16 -5.44 -14.00
N VAL A 498 13.59 -4.26 -14.25
CA VAL A 498 12.26 -4.08 -14.84
C VAL A 498 12.39 -3.38 -16.20
N GLY A 499 13.15 -2.30 -16.27
CA GLY A 499 13.49 -1.55 -17.49
C GLY A 499 14.57 -2.22 -18.32
N GLN A 500 14.66 -1.86 -19.60
CA GLN A 500 15.70 -2.36 -20.51
C GLN A 500 16.92 -1.44 -20.43
N ALA A 501 18.08 -2.02 -20.20
CA ALA A 501 19.34 -1.29 -20.15
C ALA A 501 19.58 -0.54 -21.47
N GLU A 502 19.72 0.77 -21.38
CA GLU A 502 20.11 1.65 -22.49
C GLU A 502 21.59 1.49 -22.84
N ASP A 503 22.38 0.96 -21.92
CA ASP A 503 23.83 0.77 -22.01
C ASP A 503 24.22 -0.71 -22.24
N ASP A 504 23.42 -1.47 -23.01
CA ASP A 504 23.57 -2.94 -23.16
C ASP A 504 24.92 -3.42 -23.72
N VAL A 505 25.66 -2.51 -24.34
CA VAL A 505 27.02 -2.74 -24.87
C VAL A 505 28.09 -2.57 -23.79
N GLU A 506 27.89 -1.68 -22.81
CA GLU A 506 28.94 -1.25 -21.89
C GLU A 506 28.89 -1.93 -20.51
N TRP A 507 27.67 -2.16 -19.99
CA TRP A 507 27.52 -2.76 -18.67
C TRP A 507 28.10 -4.18 -18.54
N PRO A 508 28.13 -5.05 -19.59
CA PRO A 508 28.65 -6.41 -19.46
C PRO A 508 30.13 -6.46 -19.10
N ASP A 509 30.94 -5.56 -19.66
CA ASP A 509 32.38 -5.49 -19.35
C ASP A 509 32.61 -5.09 -17.89
N THR A 510 31.80 -4.16 -17.39
CA THR A 510 31.85 -3.69 -15.99
C THR A 510 31.37 -4.79 -15.03
N GLN A 511 30.35 -5.56 -15.40
CA GLN A 511 29.91 -6.72 -14.64
C GLN A 511 30.99 -7.81 -14.61
N ALA A 512 31.65 -8.08 -15.74
CA ALA A 512 32.73 -9.05 -15.83
C ALA A 512 33.96 -8.62 -14.99
N GLU A 513 34.21 -7.32 -14.86
CA GLU A 513 35.21 -6.78 -13.94
C GLU A 513 34.84 -7.04 -12.48
N LEU A 514 33.59 -6.78 -12.07
CA LEU A 514 33.10 -7.11 -10.73
C LEU A 514 33.24 -8.60 -10.40
N MET A 515 32.94 -9.47 -11.36
CA MET A 515 33.03 -10.92 -11.19
C MET A 515 34.46 -11.45 -11.14
N ARG A 516 35.45 -10.71 -11.67
CA ARG A 516 36.88 -11.03 -11.55
C ARG A 516 37.47 -10.58 -10.21
N HIS A 517 36.78 -9.73 -9.45
CA HIS A 517 37.28 -9.24 -8.17
C HIS A 517 37.37 -10.37 -7.12
N LYS A 518 38.34 -10.28 -6.20
CA LYS A 518 38.50 -11.25 -5.09
C LYS A 518 37.22 -11.41 -4.26
N TYR A 519 36.48 -10.32 -4.11
CA TYR A 519 35.21 -10.24 -3.38
C TYR A 519 33.97 -10.30 -4.29
N ALA A 520 34.10 -10.90 -5.47
CA ALA A 520 32.99 -11.07 -6.42
C ALA A 520 31.72 -11.57 -5.71
N PRO A 521 30.61 -10.83 -5.76
CA PRO A 521 29.38 -11.20 -5.08
C PRO A 521 28.68 -12.38 -5.77
N HIS A 522 27.82 -13.08 -5.03
CA HIS A 522 26.77 -13.88 -5.63
C HIS A 522 25.64 -12.94 -6.08
N ILE A 523 25.49 -12.78 -7.39
CA ILE A 523 24.42 -11.96 -7.98
C ILE A 523 23.24 -12.87 -8.31
N VAL A 524 22.13 -12.65 -7.60
CA VAL A 524 20.79 -13.17 -7.86
C VAL A 524 20.07 -12.15 -8.74
N ALA A 525 19.84 -12.48 -10.01
CA ALA A 525 19.21 -11.57 -10.96
C ALA A 525 17.74 -11.93 -11.12
N CYS A 526 16.84 -11.04 -10.71
CA CYS A 526 15.41 -11.16 -10.93
C CYS A 526 15.00 -10.17 -12.03
N ALA A 527 14.49 -10.68 -13.15
CA ALA A 527 13.93 -9.84 -14.19
C ALA A 527 12.42 -9.96 -14.24
N ILE A 528 11.74 -8.81 -14.23
CA ILE A 528 10.29 -8.70 -14.30
C ILE A 528 9.93 -8.04 -15.63
N GLY A 529 8.91 -8.58 -16.31
CA GLY A 529 8.47 -8.12 -17.63
C GLY A 529 8.99 -8.98 -18.79
N ASP A 530 8.49 -8.69 -19.98
CA ASP A 530 8.65 -9.57 -21.14
C ASP A 530 10.04 -9.54 -21.76
N GLY A 531 10.48 -10.69 -22.28
CA GLY A 531 11.70 -10.80 -23.09
C GLY A 531 13.01 -10.65 -22.31
N ARG A 532 13.00 -10.76 -20.97
CA ARG A 532 14.17 -10.43 -20.12
C ARG A 532 15.03 -11.61 -19.67
N VAL A 533 14.76 -12.80 -20.20
CA VAL A 533 15.45 -14.04 -19.82
C VAL A 533 16.96 -13.96 -20.04
N ARG A 534 17.39 -13.52 -21.23
CA ARG A 534 18.81 -13.38 -21.56
C ARG A 534 19.52 -12.35 -20.68
N THR A 535 18.85 -11.24 -20.38
CA THR A 535 19.38 -10.19 -19.52
C THR A 535 19.58 -10.72 -18.09
N ALA A 536 18.61 -11.44 -17.53
CA ALA A 536 18.74 -12.06 -16.21
C ALA A 536 19.92 -13.04 -16.14
N GLN A 537 20.07 -13.90 -17.17
CA GLN A 537 21.20 -14.83 -17.27
C GLN A 537 22.56 -14.12 -17.34
N ARG A 538 22.66 -13.02 -18.10
CA ARG A 538 23.90 -12.24 -18.23
C ARG A 538 24.28 -11.51 -16.94
N ILE A 539 23.30 -11.07 -16.15
CA ILE A 539 23.54 -10.38 -14.87
C ILE A 539 23.92 -11.37 -13.77
N ALA A 540 23.24 -12.52 -13.71
CA ALA A 540 23.42 -13.49 -12.65
C ALA A 540 24.85 -14.02 -12.60
N SER A 541 25.39 -14.18 -11.39
CA SER A 541 26.75 -14.71 -11.21
C SER A 541 26.89 -16.19 -11.57
N ARG A 542 25.77 -16.91 -11.58
CA ARG A 542 25.62 -18.30 -12.02
C ARG A 542 24.26 -18.43 -12.72
N PRO A 543 24.10 -19.31 -13.70
CA PRO A 543 22.82 -19.51 -14.40
C PRO A 543 21.66 -19.83 -13.44
N GLU A 544 21.92 -20.65 -12.41
CA GLU A 544 20.94 -21.05 -11.37
C GLU A 544 20.40 -19.87 -10.55
N LEU A 545 21.10 -18.73 -10.54
CA LEU A 545 20.73 -17.53 -9.79
C LEU A 545 19.96 -16.50 -10.64
N ALA A 546 19.65 -16.84 -11.89
CA ALA A 546 18.77 -16.06 -12.74
C ALA A 546 17.30 -16.49 -12.52
N VAL A 547 16.44 -15.53 -12.23
CA VAL A 547 15.02 -15.71 -11.98
C VAL A 547 14.24 -14.75 -12.87
N VAL A 548 13.16 -15.23 -13.47
CA VAL A 548 12.30 -14.44 -14.35
C VAL A 548 10.85 -14.56 -13.94
N ALA A 549 10.10 -13.46 -14.10
CA ALA A 549 8.66 -13.50 -14.07
C ALA A 549 8.11 -14.35 -15.22
N THR A 550 7.01 -15.05 -14.97
CA THR A 550 6.27 -15.74 -16.02
C THR A 550 5.64 -14.71 -16.97
N GLU A 551 5.64 -14.98 -18.28
CA GLU A 551 5.22 -14.05 -19.37
C GLU A 551 3.76 -13.56 -19.28
N SER A 552 2.95 -14.09 -18.37
CA SER A 552 1.56 -13.66 -18.15
C SER A 552 1.34 -12.89 -16.85
N ALA A 553 2.39 -12.68 -16.04
CA ALA A 553 2.26 -12.02 -14.74
C ALA A 553 2.33 -10.49 -14.88
N ALA A 554 1.41 -9.80 -14.22
CA ALA A 554 1.44 -8.34 -14.13
C ALA A 554 2.64 -7.86 -13.28
N LEU A 555 3.16 -6.66 -13.59
CA LEU A 555 4.38 -6.11 -12.96
C LEU A 555 4.27 -6.00 -11.43
N ASP A 556 3.12 -5.58 -10.93
CA ASP A 556 2.78 -5.46 -9.51
C ASP A 556 2.82 -6.83 -8.81
N GLN A 557 2.18 -7.84 -9.40
CA GLN A 557 2.18 -9.21 -8.89
C GLN A 557 3.60 -9.77 -8.87
N SER A 558 4.37 -9.60 -9.93
CA SER A 558 5.77 -10.05 -9.97
C SER A 558 6.64 -9.35 -8.92
N ALA A 559 6.41 -8.07 -8.63
CA ALA A 559 7.12 -7.35 -7.57
C ALA A 559 6.79 -7.91 -6.17
N VAL A 560 5.52 -8.28 -5.93
CA VAL A 560 5.12 -8.99 -4.71
C VAL A 560 5.80 -10.36 -4.61
N GLN A 561 5.91 -11.10 -5.71
CA GLN A 561 6.61 -12.39 -5.71
C GLN A 561 8.12 -12.24 -5.51
N PHE A 562 8.73 -11.17 -6.05
CA PHE A 562 10.12 -10.82 -5.75
C PHE A 562 10.31 -10.54 -4.25
N SER A 563 9.37 -9.85 -3.60
CA SER A 563 9.39 -9.64 -2.15
C SER A 563 9.44 -10.95 -1.37
N VAL A 564 8.63 -11.94 -1.75
CA VAL A 564 8.59 -13.26 -1.12
C VAL A 564 9.92 -13.99 -1.33
N LEU A 565 10.45 -13.99 -2.55
CA LEU A 565 11.76 -14.58 -2.86
C LEU A 565 12.88 -13.95 -2.02
N LEU A 566 12.93 -12.62 -1.98
CA LEU A 566 13.93 -11.86 -1.22
C LEU A 566 13.87 -12.21 0.27
N GLN A 567 12.68 -12.17 0.87
CA GLN A 567 12.48 -12.47 2.28
C GLN A 567 12.90 -13.90 2.64
N ASN A 568 12.44 -14.90 1.87
CA ASN A 568 12.76 -16.31 2.10
C ASN A 568 14.27 -16.56 1.98
N THR A 569 14.89 -16.01 0.93
CA THR A 569 16.32 -16.20 0.67
C THR A 569 17.16 -15.53 1.75
N VAL A 570 16.84 -14.29 2.15
CA VAL A 570 17.59 -13.56 3.19
C VAL A 570 17.45 -14.24 4.54
N LEU A 571 16.26 -14.73 4.92
CA LEU A 571 16.08 -15.50 6.14
C LEU A 571 16.90 -16.79 6.16
N HIS A 572 16.85 -17.56 5.06
CA HIS A 572 17.60 -18.81 4.95
C HIS A 572 19.11 -18.53 5.02
N LEU A 573 19.58 -17.52 4.28
CA LEU A 573 20.97 -17.09 4.25
C LEU A 573 21.46 -16.67 5.64
N GLY A 574 20.70 -15.87 6.39
CA GLY A 574 21.10 -15.45 7.73
C GLY A 574 21.11 -16.60 8.74
N ARG A 575 20.17 -17.56 8.64
CA ARG A 575 20.20 -18.78 9.46
C ARG A 575 21.41 -19.67 9.13
N SER A 576 21.77 -19.79 7.85
CA SER A 576 22.99 -20.49 7.43
C SER A 576 24.25 -19.79 7.96
N ALA A 577 24.26 -18.45 7.92
CA ALA A 577 25.36 -17.64 8.43
C ALA A 577 25.55 -17.76 9.95
N LEU A 578 24.48 -17.94 10.73
CA LEU A 578 24.55 -18.25 12.16
C LEU A 578 25.31 -19.55 12.44
N ALA A 579 25.20 -20.54 11.55
CA ALA A 579 26.00 -21.77 11.61
C ALA A 579 27.41 -21.62 11.00
N GLY A 580 27.79 -20.41 10.56
CA GLY A 580 29.04 -20.16 9.84
C GLY A 580 29.07 -20.80 8.45
N GLN A 581 27.92 -21.12 7.88
CA GLN A 581 27.79 -21.67 6.54
C GLN A 581 27.35 -20.59 5.55
N MET A 582 27.54 -20.87 4.27
CA MET A 582 27.07 -20.02 3.18
C MET A 582 26.21 -20.88 2.26
N GLU A 583 24.92 -20.96 2.56
CA GLU A 583 23.93 -21.62 1.72
C GLU A 583 23.02 -20.57 1.10
N LEU A 584 23.13 -20.41 -0.22
CA LEU A 584 22.28 -19.52 -1.01
C LEU A 584 21.31 -20.38 -1.80
N ARG A 585 20.09 -20.52 -1.27
CA ARG A 585 19.00 -21.31 -1.86
C ARG A 585 17.87 -20.39 -2.30
N LEU A 586 17.43 -20.54 -3.55
CA LEU A 586 16.33 -19.77 -4.13
C LEU A 586 15.05 -20.62 -4.16
N ASP A 587 14.18 -20.42 -3.18
CA ASP A 587 12.84 -20.99 -3.21
C ASP A 587 11.90 -20.03 -3.97
N CYS A 588 11.80 -20.24 -5.29
CA CYS A 588 11.02 -19.38 -6.18
C CYS A 588 9.50 -19.52 -5.91
N PRO A 589 8.80 -18.43 -5.57
CA PRO A 589 7.36 -18.47 -5.34
C PRO A 589 6.58 -18.47 -6.66
N HIS A 590 5.26 -18.72 -6.59
CA HIS A 590 4.39 -18.78 -7.77
C HIS A 590 4.49 -17.52 -8.62
N GLY A 591 4.73 -17.67 -9.93
CA GLY A 591 4.87 -16.55 -10.87
C GLY A 591 6.32 -16.11 -11.11
N LEU A 592 7.28 -16.61 -10.31
CA LEU A 592 8.70 -16.55 -10.62
C LEU A 592 9.22 -17.95 -10.93
N ARG A 593 10.13 -18.05 -11.91
CA ARG A 593 10.81 -19.31 -12.23
C ARG A 593 12.31 -19.09 -12.39
N PRO A 594 13.15 -20.05 -11.97
CA PRO A 594 14.55 -20.02 -12.33
C PRO A 594 14.69 -20.15 -13.84
N VAL A 595 15.71 -19.51 -14.40
CA VAL A 595 16.07 -19.70 -15.79
C VAL A 595 16.87 -20.99 -15.90
N THR A 596 16.34 -21.98 -16.60
CA THR A 596 17.08 -23.19 -16.93
C THR A 596 18.21 -22.84 -17.88
N ALA A 597 19.40 -23.38 -17.63
CA ALA A 597 20.48 -23.35 -18.60
C ALA A 597 20.12 -24.32 -19.73
N ASP A 598 20.02 -23.81 -20.96
CA ASP A 598 19.97 -24.64 -22.17
C ASP A 598 21.37 -25.15 -22.54
#